data_AF-A0A2W4J733-F1
#
_entry.id   AF-A0A2W4J733-F1
#
_cell.length_a   1.000
_cell.length_b   1.000
_cell.length_c   1.000
_cell.angle_alpha   90.00
_cell.angle_beta   90.00
_cell.angle_gamma   90.00
#
_symmetry.space_group_name_H-M   'P 1'
#
loop_
_entity.id
_entity.type
_entity.pdbx_description
1 polymer ?
#
loop_
_entity_poly.entity_id
_entity_poly.type
_entity_poly.pdbx_seq_one_letter_code
_entity_poly.pdbx_strand_id
1 'polypeptide(L)'
;MRIVSVVGARPQFVKLAPVAAALEGRAEHLIVHTGQHYDHAMSDAFFTDLAIPAPTVNLGVGSITTLPRPPTNPLRSLLSPY
;
A
#
# COMPACT_ATOMS: atom_id res chain seq x y z
N MET A 1 19.12 17.01 -1.16
CA MET A 1 18.86 15.69 -1.78
C MET A 1 17.38 15.39 -1.65
N ARG A 2 16.74 14.85 -2.71
CA ARG A 2 15.30 14.60 -2.74
C ARG A 2 15.04 13.09 -2.66
N ILE A 3 14.17 12.67 -1.76
CA ILE A 3 13.86 11.26 -1.50
C ILE A 3 12.36 11.06 -1.66
N VAL A 4 11.97 10.03 -2.40
CA VAL A 4 10.55 9.72 -2.65
C VAL A 4 10.24 8.35 -2.06
N SER A 5 9.24 8.28 -1.19
CA SER A 5 8.69 7.03 -0.66
C SER A 5 7.34 6.74 -1.29
N VAL A 6 7.23 5.60 -1.97
CA VAL A 6 5.99 5.12 -2.59
C VAL A 6 5.37 4.06 -1.69
N VAL A 7 4.13 4.26 -1.27
CA VAL A 7 3.40 3.39 -0.33
C VAL A 7 1.97 3.14 -0.81
N GLY A 8 1.40 1.99 -0.44
CA GLY A 8 0.08 1.54 -0.90
C GLY A 8 -0.59 0.47 -0.05
N ALA A 9 0.12 -0.12 0.91
CA ALA A 9 -0.41 -1.16 1.80
C ALA A 9 -0.08 -0.88 3.27
N ARG A 10 -0.95 -1.34 4.18
CA ARG A 10 -0.83 -1.11 5.63
C ARG A 10 0.58 -1.35 6.23
N PRO A 11 1.28 -2.47 5.93
CA PRO A 11 2.62 -2.71 6.49
C PRO A 11 3.69 -1.68 6.06
N GLN A 12 3.44 -0.94 4.98
CA GLN A 12 4.38 0.05 4.48
C GLN A 12 4.30 1.36 5.28
N PHE A 13 3.12 1.76 5.78
CA PHE A 13 2.99 2.95 6.64
C PHE A 13 3.76 2.79 7.95
N VAL A 14 3.64 1.62 8.59
CA VAL A 14 4.37 1.30 9.83
C VAL A 14 5.89 1.42 9.63
N LYS A 15 6.40 1.02 8.47
CA LYS A 15 7.83 1.14 8.13
C LYS A 15 8.22 2.56 7.69
N LEU A 16 7.30 3.30 7.11
CA LEU A 16 7.52 4.67 6.66
C LEU A 16 7.69 5.64 7.83
N ALA A 17 6.96 5.44 8.94
CA ALA A 17 7.01 6.32 10.11
C ALA A 17 8.43 6.62 10.63
N PRO A 18 9.26 5.61 10.98
CA PRO A 18 10.62 5.90 11.45
C PRO A 18 11.52 6.50 10.35
N VAL A 19 11.26 6.22 9.07
CA VAL A 19 12.02 6.79 7.94
C VAL A 19 11.68 8.26 7.75
N ALA A 20 10.39 8.63 7.78
CA ALA A 20 9.95 10.01 7.66
C ALA A 20 10.51 10.87 8.79
N ALA A 21 10.44 10.38 10.03
CA ALA A 21 11.03 11.05 11.19
C ALA A 21 12.55 11.24 11.04
N ALA A 22 13.27 10.23 10.54
CA ALA A 22 14.72 10.32 10.34
C ALA A 22 15.11 11.30 9.22
N LEU A 23 14.24 11.54 8.24
CA LEU A 23 14.49 12.42 7.11
C LEU A 23 14.07 13.88 7.36
N GLU A 24 13.30 14.15 8.41
CA GLU A 24 12.83 15.48 8.77
C GLU A 24 13.99 16.47 8.94
N GLY A 25 13.94 17.59 8.21
CA GLY A 25 14.99 18.62 8.21
C GLY A 25 16.32 18.21 7.55
N ARG A 26 16.45 16.96 7.07
CA ARG A 26 17.69 16.44 6.46
C ARG A 26 17.60 16.24 4.95
N ALA A 27 16.40 15.98 4.44
CA ALA A 27 16.14 15.80 3.03
C ALA A 27 14.74 16.35 2.65
N GLU A 28 14.57 16.68 1.38
CA GLU A 28 13.22 16.90 0.84
C GLU A 28 12.55 15.53 0.64
N HIS A 29 11.68 15.16 1.57
CA HIS A 29 10.99 13.87 1.57
C HIS A 29 9.57 14.01 0.98
N LEU A 30 9.32 13.30 -0.11
CA LEU A 30 8.01 13.21 -0.74
C LEU A 30 7.39 11.84 -0.49
N ILE A 31 6.10 11.83 -0.16
CA ILE A 31 5.35 10.60 0.07
C ILE A 31 4.28 10.46 -1.02
N VAL A 32 4.35 9.36 -1.77
CA VAL A 32 3.37 9.03 -2.82
C VAL A 32 2.55 7.84 -2.37
N HIS A 33 1.24 8.04 -2.26
CA HIS A 33 0.27 6.99 -1.95
C HIS A 33 -0.31 6.40 -3.25
N THR A 34 -0.26 5.09 -3.45
CA THR A 34 -0.72 4.47 -4.70
C THR A 34 -2.24 4.32 -4.78
N GLY A 35 -2.96 4.37 -3.65
CA GLY A 35 -4.42 4.23 -3.62
C GLY A 35 -4.93 2.80 -3.70
N GLN A 36 -4.10 1.79 -3.36
CA GLN A 36 -4.46 0.37 -3.42
C GLN A 36 -5.27 -0.14 -2.21
N HIS A 37 -5.65 0.72 -1.26
CA HIS A 37 -6.51 0.37 -0.13
C HIS A 37 -7.90 1.00 -0.28
N TYR A 38 -8.93 0.17 -0.08
CA TYR A 38 -10.35 0.49 -0.27
C TYR A 38 -10.93 1.39 0.83
N ASP A 39 -10.23 1.55 1.95
CA ASP A 39 -10.72 2.35 3.07
C ASP A 39 -9.81 3.57 3.25
N HIS A 40 -10.20 4.65 2.57
CA HIS A 40 -9.55 5.95 2.67
C HIS A 40 -9.54 6.46 4.11
N ALA A 41 -10.62 6.20 4.87
CA ALA A 41 -10.73 6.59 6.27
C ALA A 41 -9.72 5.84 7.16
N MET A 42 -9.48 4.56 6.87
CA MET A 42 -8.45 3.78 7.58
C MET A 42 -7.02 4.25 7.22
N SER A 43 -6.80 4.67 5.98
CA SER A 43 -5.50 5.16 5.52
C SER A 43 -5.13 6.48 6.22
N ASP A 44 -6.07 7.40 6.31
CA ASP A 44 -5.91 8.71 6.96
C ASP A 44 -5.66 8.58 8.48
N ALA A 45 -6.27 7.58 9.13
CA ALA A 45 -6.01 7.26 10.53
C ALA A 45 -4.55 6.85 10.77
N PHE A 46 -3.94 6.06 9.88
CA PHE A 46 -2.54 5.64 10.04
C PHE A 46 -1.54 6.80 9.92
N PHE A 47 -1.77 7.77 9.04
CA PHE A 47 -0.91 8.95 8.95
C PHE A 47 -0.96 9.75 10.27
N THR A 48 -2.15 9.91 10.83
CA THR A 48 -2.35 10.60 12.11
C THR A 48 -1.73 9.81 13.27
N ASP A 49 -2.08 8.54 13.43
CA ASP A 49 -1.67 7.69 14.56
C ASP A 49 -0.16 7.43 14.60
N LEU A 50 0.48 7.37 13.44
CA LEU A 50 1.92 7.12 13.32
C LEU A 50 2.74 8.41 13.17
N ALA A 51 2.09 9.57 13.28
CA ALA A 51 2.71 10.89 13.08
C ALA A 51 3.50 10.99 11.75
N ILE A 52 2.98 10.38 10.69
CA ILE A 52 3.57 10.44 9.36
C ILE A 52 3.04 11.70 8.66
N PRO A 53 3.89 12.49 7.99
CA PRO A 53 3.42 13.59 7.15
C PRO A 53 2.40 13.11 6.11
N ALA A 54 1.39 13.94 5.84
CA ALA A 54 0.38 13.64 4.83
C ALA A 54 1.02 13.36 3.46
N PRO A 55 0.46 12.44 2.64
CA PRO A 55 1.01 12.12 1.34
C PRO A 55 1.01 13.36 0.44
N THR A 56 2.15 13.62 -0.22
CA THR A 56 2.29 14.71 -1.18
C THR A 56 1.43 14.48 -2.42
N VAL A 57 1.29 13.21 -2.83
CA VAL A 57 0.47 12.81 -3.98
C VAL A 57 -0.25 11.50 -3.65
N ASN A 58 -1.53 11.41 -3.99
CA ASN A 58 -2.29 10.15 -3.99
C ASN A 58 -2.70 9.82 -5.43
N LEU A 59 -2.26 8.66 -5.94
CA LEU A 59 -2.45 8.25 -7.34
C LEU A 59 -3.82 7.62 -7.62
N GLY A 60 -4.54 7.18 -6.59
CA GLY A 60 -5.89 6.63 -6.75
C GLY A 60 -6.00 5.43 -7.69
N VAL A 61 -4.94 4.62 -7.84
CA VAL A 61 -4.86 3.52 -8.82
C VAL A 61 -5.87 2.40 -8.52
N GLY A 62 -6.45 2.35 -7.31
CA GLY A 62 -7.37 1.30 -6.88
C GLY A 62 -6.68 -0.07 -6.79
N SER A 63 -7.37 -1.06 -6.21
CA SER A 63 -6.89 -2.45 -6.27
C SER A 63 -7.42 -3.10 -7.53
N ILE A 64 -6.58 -3.80 -8.28
CA ILE A 64 -7.07 -4.69 -9.34
C ILE A 64 -7.87 -5.80 -8.64
N THR A 65 -9.20 -5.79 -8.81
CA THR A 65 -10.03 -6.92 -8.41
C THR A 65 -9.52 -8.12 -9.19
N THR A 66 -9.10 -9.16 -8.48
CA THR A 66 -8.75 -10.45 -9.09
C THR A 66 -9.90 -10.81 -10.02
N LEU A 67 -9.64 -10.94 -11.33
CA LEU A 67 -10.62 -11.51 -12.25
C LEU A 67 -11.19 -12.78 -11.60
N PRO A 68 -12.51 -13.01 -11.67
CA PRO A 68 -13.10 -14.20 -11.07
C PRO A 68 -12.27 -15.40 -11.49
N ARG A 69 -11.81 -16.18 -10.50
CA ARG A 69 -11.08 -17.42 -10.79
C ARG A 69 -11.86 -18.16 -11.88
N PRO A 70 -11.22 -18.56 -12.98
CA PRO A 70 -11.93 -19.39 -13.96
C PRO A 70 -12.51 -20.58 -13.18
N PRO A 71 -13.77 -20.99 -13.48
CA PRO A 71 -14.44 -22.05 -12.73
C PRO A 71 -13.47 -23.22 -12.60
N THR A 72 -13.27 -23.69 -11.37
CA THR A 72 -12.43 -24.86 -11.13
C THR A 72 -12.98 -25.99 -11.99
N ASN A 73 -12.19 -26.44 -12.97
CA ASN A 73 -12.57 -27.57 -13.79
C ASN A 73 -12.82 -28.77 -12.86
N PRO A 74 -14.06 -29.26 -12.72
CA PRO A 74 -14.39 -30.33 -11.77
C PRO A 74 -13.67 -31.64 -12.13
N LEU A 75 -13.11 -31.75 -13.34
CA LEU A 75 -12.35 -32.90 -13.79
C LEU A 75 -10.90 -32.92 -13.26
N ARG A 76 -10.41 -31.84 -12.63
CA ARG A 76 -9.04 -31.79 -12.09
C ARG A 76 -8.89 -32.51 -10.75
N SER A 77 -9.97 -32.85 -10.05
CA SER A 77 -9.94 -33.71 -8.86
C SER A 77 -9.90 -35.21 -9.18
N LEU A 78 -10.18 -35.59 -10.43
CA LEU A 78 -10.19 -36.99 -10.89
C LEU A 78 -8.87 -37.43 -11.54
N LEU A 79 -7.91 -36.53 -11.71
CA LEU A 79 -6.62 -36.79 -12.34
C LEU A 79 -5.41 -36.63 -11.40
N SER A 80 -5.62 -36.68 -10.08
CA SER A 80 -4.53 -36.82 -9.12
C SER A 80 -4.57 -38.20 -8.46
N PRO A 81 -4.03 -39.25 -9.10
CA PRO A 81 -3.49 -40.37 -8.37
C PRO A 81 -2.06 -40.02 -7.95
N TYR A 82 -1.83 -40.02 -6.64
CA TYR A 82 -0.57 -39.79 -5.90
C TYR A 82 -0.18 -38.34 -5.64
#